data_AF-A0AAN8FPG6-F1
#
_entry.id   AF-A0AAN8FPG6-F1
#
_cell.length_a   1.000
_cell.length_b   1.000
_cell.length_c   1.000
_cell.angle_alpha   90.00
_cell.angle_beta   90.00
_cell.angle_gamma   90.00
#
_symmetry.space_group_name_H-M   'P 1'
#
loop_
_entity.id
_entity.type
_entity.pdbx_description
1 polymer ?
#
loop_
_entity_poly.entity_id
_entity_poly.type
_entity_poly.pdbx_seq_one_letter_code
_entity_poly.pdbx_strand_id
1 'polypeptide(L)' 'MKWWLQSFLLGIRDIIVGYRDDDGIVKKVGFVHTDELPKTGEWSGNVCMNLLSNVLTAVSDGFFITFVHFLSY' A
#
# COMPACT_ATOMS: atom_id res chain seq x y z
N MET A 1 -7.82 0.40 3.60
CA MET A 1 -6.54 -0.21 3.16
C MET A 1 -5.74 0.64 2.17
N LYS A 2 -6.29 1.12 1.04
CA LYS A 2 -5.49 1.80 -0.01
C LYS A 2 -4.58 2.94 0.49
N TRP A 3 -5.15 3.87 1.26
CA TRP A 3 -4.40 4.98 1.85
C TRP A 3 -3.31 4.53 2.81
N TRP A 4 -3.57 3.47 3.58
CA TRP A 4 -2.57 2.88 4.46
C TRP A 4 -1.37 2.37 3.67
N LEU A 5 -1.61 1.55 2.64
CA LEU A 5 -0.52 0.94 1.87
C LEU A 5 0.35 2.02 1.20
N GLN A 6 -0.27 3.02 0.59
CA GLN A 6 0.43 4.14 -0.02
C GLN A 6 1.29 4.91 0.99
N SER A 7 0.71 5.29 2.13
CA SER A 7 1.40 6.06 3.16
C SER A 7 2.49 5.25 3.86
N PHE A 8 2.22 3.99 4.16
CA PHE A 8 3.15 3.09 4.83
C PHE A 8 4.42 2.85 4.00
N LEU A 9 4.28 2.60 2.69
CA LEU A 9 5.42 2.37 1.80
C LEU A 9 6.32 3.60 1.64
N LEU A 10 5.76 4.80 1.79
CA LEU A 10 6.49 6.07 1.71
C LEU A 10 6.93 6.60 3.09
N GLY A 11 6.63 5.90 4.18
CA GLY A 11 6.94 6.33 5.54
C GLY A 11 6.14 7.56 6.02
N ILE A 12 5.00 7.85 5.38
CA ILE A 12 4.10 8.94 5.76
C ILE A 12 3.38 8.53 7.05
N ARG A 13 3.43 9.39 8.06
CA ARG A 13 2.79 9.15 9.37
C ARG A 13 1.36 9.65 9.42
N ASP A 14 1.09 10.81 8.83
CA ASP A 14 -0.15 11.54 9.02
C ASP A 14 -0.93 11.66 7.70
N ILE A 15 -2.21 11.31 7.74
CA ILE A 15 -3.13 11.43 6.59
C ILE A 15 -4.22 12.44 6.94
N ILE A 16 -4.35 13.47 6.09
CA ILE A 16 -5.39 14.49 6.21
C ILE A 16 -6.54 14.15 5.28
N VAL A 17 -7.77 14.11 5.80
CA VAL A 17 -8.96 13.70 5.06
C VAL A 17 -10.00 14.82 5.06
N GLY A 18 -10.37 15.30 3.87
CA GLY A 18 -11.50 16.21 3.70
C GLY A 18 -12.79 15.45 3.41
N TYR A 19 -13.75 15.49 4.33
CA TYR A 19 -15.09 14.95 4.13
C TYR A 19 -15.92 16.00 3.39
N ARG A 20 -16.30 15.68 2.17
CA ARG A 20 -17.09 16.54 1.29
C ARG A 20 -18.51 16.00 1.11
N ASP A 21 -19.44 16.92 0.86
CA ASP A 21 -20.79 16.58 0.43
C ASP A 21 -20.82 16.20 -1.06
N ASP A 22 -22.02 15.83 -1.54
CA ASP A 22 -22.26 15.47 -2.93
C ASP A 22 -22.06 16.65 -3.90
N ASP A 23 -22.22 17.88 -3.40
CA ASP A 23 -21.91 19.13 -4.12
C ASP A 23 -20.40 19.43 -4.21
N GLY A 24 -19.57 18.61 -3.56
CA GLY A 24 -18.11 18.72 -3.59
C GLY A 24 -17.53 19.71 -2.56
N ILE A 25 -18.34 20.25 -1.66
CA ILE A 25 -17.93 21.18 -0.61
C ILE A 25 -17.43 20.41 0.61
N VAL A 26 -16.21 20.68 1.04
CA VAL A 26 -15.62 20.09 2.25
C VAL A 26 -16.34 20.64 3.49
N LYS A 27 -16.96 19.76 4.27
CA LYS A 27 -17.66 20.10 5.52
C LYS A 27 -16.82 19.84 6.76
N LYS A 28 -15.84 18.92 6.66
CA LYS A 28 -15.01 18.53 7.80
C LYS A 28 -13.63 18.10 7.32
N VAL A 29 -12.61 18.40 8.13
CA VAL A 29 -11.27 17.85 7.97
C VAL A 29 -11.01 16.89 9.14
N GLY A 30 -10.49 15.71 8.83
CA GLY A 30 -10.04 14.72 9.80
C GLY A 30 -8.54 14.46 9.65
N PHE A 31 -7.96 13.95 10.73
CA PHE A 31 -6.58 13.51 10.79
C PHE A 31 -6.58 12.04 11.20
N VAL A 32 -5.79 11.23 10.49
CA VAL A 32 -5.67 9.80 10.74
C VAL A 32 -4.20 9.43 10.71
N HIS A 33 -3.72 8.72 11.73
CA HIS A 33 -2.37 8.19 11.73
C HIS A 33 -2.30 6.87 10.95
N THR A 34 -1.21 6.72 10.19
CA THR A 34 -1.03 5.57 9.31
C THR A 34 -0.89 4.27 10.11
N ASP A 35 -0.34 4.28 11.32
CA ASP A 35 -0.20 3.09 12.17
C ASP A 35 -1.52 2.64 12.82
N GLU A 36 -2.54 3.49 12.85
CA GLU A 36 -3.88 3.20 13.40
C GLU A 36 -4.79 2.51 12.37
N LEU A 37 -4.55 2.73 11.08
CA LEU A 37 -5.37 2.20 9.98
C LEU A 37 -5.45 0.66 9.93
N PRO A 38 -4.37 -0.11 10.17
CA PRO A 38 -4.44 -1.56 10.24
C PRO A 38 -5.19 -2.06 11.47
N LYS A 39 -5.14 -1.31 12.58
CA LYS A 39 -5.76 -1.70 13.86
C LYS A 39 -7.28 -1.55 13.82
N THR A 40 -7.76 -0.65 12.98
CA THR A 40 -9.19 -0.31 12.83
C THR A 40 -9.88 -1.01 11.65
N GLY A 41 -9.10 -1.63 10.74
CA GLY A 41 -9.63 -2.33 9.58
C GLY A 41 -9.86 -3.82 9.80
N GLU A 42 -10.72 -4.43 8.98
CA GLU A 42 -10.95 -5.88 8.93
C GLU A 42 -9.78 -6.67 8.29
N TRP A 43 -8.69 -6.00 7.94
CA TRP A 43 -7.55 -6.56 7.21
C TRP A 43 -6.28 -6.47 8.05
N SER A 44 -5.40 -7.47 7.94
CA SER A 44 -4.12 -7.50 8.64
C SER A 44 -3.00 -6.86 7.81
N GLY A 45 -2.33 -5.86 8.38
CA GLY A 45 -1.16 -5.22 7.77
C GLY A 45 -0.04 -6.22 7.46
N ASN A 46 0.20 -7.19 8.35
CA ASN A 46 1.18 -8.25 8.13
C ASN A 46 0.84 -9.12 6.92
N VAL A 47 -0.42 -9.48 6.74
CA VAL A 47 -0.85 -10.28 5.57
C VAL A 47 -0.60 -9.52 4.27
N CYS A 48 -0.90 -8.21 4.26
CA CYS A 48 -0.65 -7.37 3.08
C CYS A 48 0.84 -7.24 2.75
N MET A 49 1.68 -7.05 3.76
CA MET A 49 3.13 -6.94 3.57
C MET A 49 3.76 -8.26 3.13
N ASN A 50 3.28 -9.39 3.67
CA ASN A 50 3.72 -10.72 3.25
C ASN A 50 3.33 -10.99 1.79
N LEU A 51 2.10 -10.64 1.39
CA LEU A 51 1.67 -10.77 -0.01
C LEU A 51 2.54 -9.90 -0.94
N LEU A 52 2.79 -8.65 -0.57
CA LEU A 52 3.63 -7.74 -1.34
C LEU A 52 5.06 -8.29 -1.50
N SER A 53 5.65 -8.79 -0.42
CA SER A 53 6.98 -9.42 -0.44
C SER A 53 7.03 -10.62 -1.38
N ASN A 54 6.02 -11.49 -1.34
CA ASN A 54 5.94 -12.65 -2.21
C ASN A 54 5.81 -12.26 -3.69
N VAL A 55 5.01 -11.24 -4.00
CA VAL A 55 4.86 -10.74 -5.38
C VAL A 55 6.16 -10.13 -5.89
N LEU A 56 6.82 -9.28 -5.09
CA LEU A 56 8.08 -8.66 -5.48
C LEU A 56 9.19 -9.70 -5.68
N THR A 57 9.25 -10.71 -4.82
CA THR A 57 10.19 -11.84 -4.96
C THR A 57 9.91 -12.61 -6.25
N ALA A 58 8.65 -12.98 -6.52
CA ALA A 58 8.29 -13.71 -7.73
C ALA A 58 8.61 -12.94 -9.03
N VAL A 59 8.41 -11.62 -9.03
CA VAL A 59 8.75 -10.76 -10.17
C VAL A 59 10.27 -10.68 -10.36
N SER A 60 11.04 -10.54 -9.28
CA SER A 60 12.50 -10.53 -9.32
C SER A 60 13.07 -11.85 -9.85
N ASP A 61 12.56 -12.98 -9.36
CA ASP A 61 13.01 -14.31 -9.76
C ASP A 61 12.64 -14.61 -11.21
N GLY A 62 11.42 -14.25 -11.64
CA GLY A 62 10.99 -14.40 -13.03
C GLY A 62 11.83 -13.58 -14.00
N PHE A 63 12.24 -12.37 -13.59
CA PHE A 63 13.16 -11.54 -14.37
C PHE A 63 14.53 -12.19 -14.51
N PHE A 64 15.08 -12.74 -13.41
CA PHE A 64 16.37 -13.43 -13.42
C PHE A 64 16.37 -14.67 -14.30
N ILE A 65 15.34 -15.51 -14.22
CA ILE A 65 15.21 -16.73 -15.03
C ILE A 65 15.09 -16.39 -16.53
N THR A 66 14.30 -15.38 -16.88
CA THR A 66 14.15 -14.95 -18.27
C THR A 66 15.46 -14.42 -18.84
N PHE A 67 16.23 -13.66 -18.05
CA PHE A 67 17.53 -13.12 -18.46
C PHE A 67 18.59 -14.21 -18.64
N VAL A 68 18.65 -15.20 -17.74
CA VAL A 68 19.57 -16.35 -17.85
C VAL A 68 19.24 -17.22 -19.06
N HIS A 69 17.95 -17.46 -19.33
CA HIS A 69 17.54 -18.20 -20.52
C HIS A 69 17.91 -17.47 -21.83
N PHE A 70 17.85 -16.14 -21.85
CA PHE A 70 18.25 -15.34 -23.03
C PHE A 70 19.77 -15.32 -23.27
N LEU A 71 20.59 -15.36 -22.22
CA LEU A 71 22.06 -15.45 -22.33
C LEU A 71 22.58 -16.85 -22.67
N SER A 72 21.71 -17.86 -22.65
CA SER A 72 22.06 -19.25 -22.95
C SER A 72 21.84 -19.63 -24.43
N TYR A 73 21.44 -18.67 -25.28
CA TYR A 73 21.27 -18.80 -26.73
C TYR A 73 22.16 -17.82 -27.51
#